data_AF-A0A511SV92-F1
#
_entry.id   AF-A0A511SV92-F1
#
_cell.length_a   1.000
_cell.length_b   1.000
_cell.length_c   1.000
_cell.angle_alpha   90.00
_cell.angle_beta   90.00
_cell.angle_gamma   90.00
#
_symmetry.space_group_name_H-M   'P 1'
#
loop_
_entity.id
_entity.type
_entity.pdbx_description
1 polymer ?
#
loop_
_entity_poly.entity_id
_entity_poly.type
_entity_poly.pdbx_seq_one_letter_code
_entity_poly.pdbx_strand_id
1 'polypeptide(L)'
;MDVVLRPINDAFFHEQVLPFLTRAMGDASGALESLMEQLGDGQSRMLCERMLATSVPGGLGSVDADPWADLVDRLAFQPWKAGPMGWEVDARHAGYADAWDEALHLSLMLEEAHYPYWDNRTSREVRDGFRLRPLADVGLASLLAGQWDPFPEFPPDRVFVTQGRGEYFPNERFAFADWAWRPARAVAHWQVNLPRKLERLLTREQERMKLPSLPERDEVLAYWLGKQAQPPPLTVAFSGLGPRAANWIRELGALTGHIRQAALSKQGLAALVTKGTSVRI
;
A
#
# COMPACT_ATOMS: atom_id res chain seq x y z
N MET A 1 -5.44 14.55 0.62
CA MET A 1 -5.49 13.09 0.84
C MET A 1 -4.08 12.62 0.93
N ASP A 2 -3.78 11.84 1.94
CA ASP A 2 -2.45 11.29 2.17
C ASP A 2 -2.52 9.79 1.93
N VAL A 3 -1.44 9.19 1.50
CA VAL A 3 -1.30 7.74 1.41
C VAL A 3 -0.31 7.26 2.45
N VAL A 4 -0.71 6.25 3.20
CA VAL A 4 0.15 5.56 4.15
C VAL A 4 0.57 4.24 3.53
N LEU A 5 1.86 4.08 3.27
CA LEU A 5 2.46 2.85 2.78
C LEU A 5 3.27 2.21 3.89
N ARG A 6 2.96 0.96 4.25
CA ARG A 6 3.66 0.27 5.33
C ARG A 6 3.78 -1.23 5.09
N PRO A 7 4.85 -1.85 5.61
CA PRO A 7 4.93 -3.30 5.70
C PRO A 7 3.83 -3.85 6.61
N ILE A 8 3.31 -5.03 6.28
CA ILE A 8 2.40 -5.79 7.14
C ILE A 8 2.84 -7.24 7.24
N ASN A 9 2.43 -7.92 8.31
CA ASN A 9 2.69 -9.34 8.45
C ASN A 9 1.83 -10.13 7.45
N ASP A 10 2.50 -10.68 6.44
CA ASP A 10 1.85 -11.36 5.31
C ASP A 10 1.09 -12.61 5.75
N ALA A 11 1.69 -13.38 6.66
CA ALA A 11 1.09 -14.60 7.18
C ALA A 11 -0.16 -14.29 7.99
N PHE A 12 -0.11 -13.32 8.91
CA PHE A 12 -1.30 -12.90 9.66
C PHE A 12 -2.43 -12.47 8.73
N PHE A 13 -2.11 -11.61 7.75
CA PHE A 13 -3.13 -11.09 6.85
C PHE A 13 -3.76 -12.20 6.01
N HIS A 14 -2.94 -13.09 5.44
CA HIS A 14 -3.39 -14.18 4.57
C HIS A 14 -4.09 -15.30 5.33
N GLU A 15 -3.61 -15.67 6.52
CA GLU A 15 -4.12 -16.83 7.28
C GLU A 15 -5.27 -16.46 8.21
N GLN A 16 -5.35 -15.20 8.67
CA GLN A 16 -6.34 -14.78 9.66
C GLN A 16 -7.32 -13.76 9.07
N VAL A 17 -6.83 -12.67 8.49
CA VAL A 17 -7.70 -11.55 8.09
C VAL A 17 -8.52 -11.87 6.84
N LEU A 18 -7.92 -12.39 5.78
CA LEU A 18 -8.66 -12.73 4.56
C LEU A 18 -9.74 -13.80 4.81
N PRO A 19 -9.46 -14.94 5.48
CA PRO A 19 -10.48 -15.96 5.74
C PRO A 19 -11.58 -15.45 6.67
N PHE A 20 -11.22 -14.65 7.68
CA PHE A 20 -12.19 -13.99 8.55
C PHE A 20 -13.17 -13.13 7.75
N LEU A 21 -12.66 -12.24 6.88
CA LEU A 21 -13.50 -11.35 6.08
C LEU A 21 -14.37 -12.14 5.09
N THR A 22 -13.82 -13.13 4.41
CA THR A 22 -14.59 -14.00 3.50
C THR A 22 -15.74 -14.67 4.24
N ARG A 23 -15.49 -15.27 5.41
CA ARG A 23 -16.53 -15.94 6.21
C ARG A 23 -17.57 -14.95 6.74
N ALA A 24 -17.12 -13.79 7.22
CA ALA A 24 -17.99 -12.77 7.80
C ALA A 24 -19.03 -12.22 6.80
N MET A 25 -18.83 -12.39 5.49
CA MET A 25 -19.84 -12.02 4.50
C MET A 25 -21.14 -12.82 4.63
N GLY A 26 -21.08 -14.07 5.10
CA GLY A 26 -22.24 -14.95 5.26
C GLY A 26 -22.53 -15.40 6.69
N ASP A 27 -21.49 -15.49 7.53
CA ASP A 27 -21.55 -15.96 8.92
C ASP A 27 -20.59 -15.12 9.79
N ALA A 28 -21.04 -13.94 10.20
CA ALA A 28 -20.25 -13.01 11.01
C ALA A 28 -19.95 -13.57 12.40
N SER A 29 -20.93 -14.19 13.06
CA SER A 29 -20.75 -14.80 14.39
C SER A 29 -19.69 -15.91 14.36
N GLY A 30 -19.79 -16.86 13.43
CA GLY A 30 -18.81 -17.95 13.35
C GLY A 30 -17.43 -17.48 12.87
N ALA A 31 -17.36 -16.39 12.11
CA ALA A 31 -16.07 -15.75 11.77
C ALA A 31 -15.42 -15.13 13.01
N LEU A 32 -16.18 -14.43 13.86
CA LEU A 32 -15.68 -13.83 15.10
C LEU A 32 -15.21 -14.88 16.10
N GLU A 33 -15.96 -15.96 16.29
CA GLU A 33 -15.57 -17.09 17.14
C GLU A 33 -14.23 -17.69 16.68
N SER A 34 -14.13 -18.02 15.39
CA SER A 34 -12.91 -18.60 14.82
C SER A 34 -11.70 -17.66 14.93
N LEU A 35 -11.90 -16.35 14.73
CA LEU A 35 -10.84 -15.37 14.84
C LEU A 35 -10.33 -15.27 16.29
N MET A 36 -11.24 -15.23 17.27
CA MET A 36 -10.89 -15.12 18.69
C MET A 36 -9.95 -16.23 19.19
N GLU A 37 -10.10 -17.45 18.68
CA GLU A 37 -9.23 -18.58 19.03
C GLU A 37 -7.76 -18.34 18.64
N GLN A 38 -7.53 -17.50 17.62
CA GLN A 38 -6.22 -17.24 17.05
C GLN A 38 -5.58 -15.95 17.59
N LEU A 39 -6.35 -15.09 18.27
CA LEU A 39 -5.88 -13.80 18.77
C LEU A 39 -5.38 -13.90 20.21
N GLY A 40 -4.13 -13.48 20.44
CA GLY A 40 -3.58 -13.18 21.76
C GLY A 40 -3.81 -11.73 22.20
N ASP A 41 -4.12 -10.82 21.27
CA ASP A 41 -4.39 -9.41 21.58
C ASP A 41 -5.72 -9.18 22.32
N GLY A 42 -5.65 -8.73 23.57
CA GLY A 42 -6.82 -8.56 24.44
C GLY A 42 -7.87 -7.56 23.94
N GLN A 43 -7.45 -6.47 23.29
CA GLN A 43 -8.41 -5.47 22.79
C GLN A 43 -9.19 -5.98 21.58
N SER A 44 -8.54 -6.66 20.64
CA SER A 44 -9.24 -7.28 19.50
C SER A 44 -10.18 -8.39 19.97
N ARG A 45 -9.78 -9.21 20.96
CA ARG A 45 -10.67 -10.21 21.56
C ARG A 45 -11.91 -9.59 22.21
N MET A 46 -11.73 -8.52 22.99
CA MET A 46 -12.84 -7.79 23.62
C MET A 46 -13.84 -7.25 22.57
N LEU A 47 -13.34 -6.74 21.43
CA LEU A 47 -14.21 -6.29 20.33
C LEU A 47 -15.03 -7.45 19.74
N CYS A 48 -14.41 -8.61 19.53
CA CYS A 48 -15.12 -9.80 19.08
C CYS A 48 -16.18 -10.25 20.09
N GLU A 49 -15.85 -10.34 21.38
CA GLU A 49 -16.79 -10.73 22.45
C GLU A 49 -17.99 -9.79 22.52
N ARG A 50 -17.74 -8.48 22.41
CA ARG A 50 -18.79 -7.46 22.41
C ARG A 50 -19.75 -7.65 21.23
N MET A 51 -19.22 -7.90 20.02
CA MET A 51 -20.05 -8.13 18.84
C MET A 51 -20.82 -9.45 18.92
N LEU A 52 -20.20 -10.52 19.44
CA LEU A 52 -20.87 -11.81 19.61
C LEU A 52 -22.05 -11.71 20.57
N ALA A 53 -21.94 -10.92 21.64
CA ALA A 53 -23.00 -10.71 22.61
C ALA A 53 -24.27 -10.07 22.02
N THR A 54 -24.14 -9.29 20.93
CA THR A 54 -25.25 -8.60 20.26
C THR A 54 -25.57 -9.17 18.87
N SER A 55 -24.77 -10.13 18.38
CA SER A 55 -24.90 -10.68 17.04
C SER A 55 -26.20 -11.44 16.83
N VAL A 56 -26.72 -11.36 15.61
CA VAL A 56 -27.79 -12.23 15.11
C VAL A 56 -27.24 -13.11 13.98
N PRO A 57 -27.91 -14.22 13.62
CA PRO A 57 -27.48 -15.03 12.49
C PRO A 57 -27.41 -14.20 11.18
N GLY A 58 -26.33 -14.38 10.42
CA GLY A 58 -26.13 -13.74 9.12
C GLY A 58 -24.73 -13.15 8.93
N GLY A 59 -24.58 -12.32 7.90
CA GLY A 59 -23.30 -11.69 7.52
C GLY A 59 -23.06 -10.34 8.21
N LEU A 60 -22.30 -9.45 7.56
CA LEU A 60 -21.90 -8.14 8.10
C LEU A 60 -23.05 -7.28 8.66
N GLY A 61 -24.25 -7.37 8.07
CA GLY A 61 -25.42 -6.61 8.55
C GLY A 61 -25.99 -7.10 9.89
N SER A 62 -25.45 -8.21 10.41
CA SER A 62 -25.90 -8.87 11.64
C SER A 62 -25.02 -8.56 12.87
N VAL A 63 -24.04 -7.67 12.74
CA VAL A 63 -23.18 -7.20 13.83
C VAL A 63 -23.18 -5.68 13.92
N ASP A 64 -22.84 -5.15 15.10
CA ASP A 64 -22.75 -3.71 15.33
C ASP A 64 -21.67 -3.07 14.44
N ALA A 65 -22.03 -1.99 13.74
CA ALA A 65 -21.15 -1.36 12.75
C ALA A 65 -19.91 -0.68 13.37
N ASP A 66 -20.05 0.00 14.51
CA ASP A 66 -18.93 0.72 15.13
C ASP A 66 -17.84 -0.25 15.66
N PRO A 67 -18.17 -1.29 16.46
CA PRO A 67 -17.18 -2.28 16.89
C PRO A 67 -16.59 -3.09 15.74
N TRP A 68 -17.37 -3.32 14.68
CA TRP A 68 -16.88 -3.96 13.45
C TRP A 68 -15.79 -3.10 12.78
N ALA A 69 -16.06 -1.81 12.59
CA ALA A 69 -15.10 -0.88 12.02
C ALA A 69 -13.81 -0.80 12.86
N ASP A 70 -13.92 -0.74 14.18
CA ASP A 70 -12.78 -0.75 15.10
C ASP A 70 -11.97 -2.06 15.02
N LEU A 71 -12.63 -3.21 14.89
CA LEU A 71 -11.97 -4.50 14.73
C LEU A 71 -11.23 -4.56 13.39
N VAL A 72 -11.89 -4.20 12.29
CA VAL A 72 -11.27 -4.17 10.96
C VAL A 72 -10.08 -3.22 10.93
N ASP A 73 -10.19 -2.05 11.56
CA ASP A 73 -9.06 -1.13 11.73
C ASP A 73 -7.91 -1.78 12.49
N ARG A 74 -8.17 -2.49 13.60
CA ARG A 74 -7.09 -3.21 14.30
C ARG A 74 -6.45 -4.30 13.45
N LEU A 75 -7.26 -5.15 12.81
CA LEU A 75 -6.77 -6.30 12.05
C LEU A 75 -5.96 -5.88 10.82
N ALA A 76 -6.44 -4.91 10.05
CA ALA A 76 -5.78 -4.49 8.82
C ALA A 76 -4.70 -3.41 9.06
N PHE A 77 -4.72 -2.73 10.23
CA PHE A 77 -3.88 -1.57 10.47
C PHE A 77 -2.88 -1.62 11.61
N GLN A 78 -2.91 -2.62 12.48
CA GLN A 78 -1.86 -2.81 13.46
C GLN A 78 -0.74 -3.72 12.93
N PRO A 79 0.50 -3.56 13.43
CA PRO A 79 1.58 -4.49 13.13
C PRO A 79 1.40 -5.77 13.93
N TRP A 80 1.09 -6.88 13.28
CA TRP A 80 0.85 -8.16 13.95
C TRP A 80 2.10 -9.05 13.97
N LYS A 81 2.27 -9.80 15.07
CA LYS A 81 3.29 -10.85 15.21
C LYS A 81 2.71 -12.09 15.87
N ALA A 82 3.33 -13.23 15.61
CA ALA A 82 3.01 -14.45 16.33
C ALA A 82 3.55 -14.35 17.76
N GLY A 83 2.70 -14.63 18.74
CA GLY A 83 3.00 -14.70 20.16
C GLY A 83 2.64 -16.07 20.76
N PRO A 84 2.99 -16.31 22.03
CA PRO A 84 2.71 -17.58 22.70
C PRO A 84 1.21 -17.85 22.89
N MET A 85 0.40 -16.80 22.97
CA MET A 85 -1.06 -16.89 23.16
C MET A 85 -1.85 -16.71 21.87
N GLY A 86 -1.18 -16.73 20.71
CA GLY A 86 -1.75 -16.42 19.40
C GLY A 86 -1.17 -15.13 18.82
N TRP A 87 -1.87 -14.54 17.86
CA TRP A 87 -1.45 -13.30 17.21
C TRP A 87 -1.62 -12.10 18.12
N GLU A 88 -0.56 -11.29 18.22
CA GLU A 88 -0.49 -10.12 19.10
C GLU A 88 -0.06 -8.88 18.31
N VAL A 89 -0.48 -7.71 18.77
CA VAL A 89 -0.04 -6.43 18.21
C VAL A 89 1.37 -6.12 18.73
N ASP A 90 2.28 -5.85 17.80
CA ASP A 90 3.67 -5.46 18.05
C ASP A 90 3.84 -3.93 18.15
N ALA A 91 5.07 -3.50 18.40
CA ALA A 91 5.43 -2.09 18.31
C ALA A 91 5.22 -1.53 16.89
N ARG A 92 4.79 -0.26 16.84
CA ARG A 92 4.55 0.45 15.58
C ARG A 92 5.81 0.50 14.72
N HIS A 93 5.65 0.13 13.45
CA HIS A 93 6.65 0.36 12.42
C HIS A 93 6.40 1.71 11.76
N ALA A 94 7.46 2.48 11.51
CA ALA A 94 7.36 3.70 10.73
C ALA A 94 6.91 3.35 9.29
N GLY A 95 5.79 3.93 8.86
CA GLY A 95 5.32 3.89 7.47
C GLY A 95 5.71 5.15 6.71
N TYR A 96 5.65 5.10 5.38
CA TYR A 96 5.64 6.30 4.54
C TYR A 96 4.26 6.93 4.63
N ALA A 97 4.21 8.24 4.84
CA ALA A 97 2.96 9.01 4.84
C ALA A 97 3.22 10.34 4.14
N ASP A 98 2.57 10.57 3.01
CA ASP A 98 2.70 11.79 2.22
C ASP A 98 1.49 11.99 1.29
N ALA A 99 1.47 13.10 0.54
CA ALA A 99 0.46 13.44 -0.42
C ALA A 99 0.25 12.32 -1.45
N TRP A 100 -0.98 11.80 -1.49
CA TRP A 100 -1.33 10.67 -2.36
C TRP A 100 -1.14 10.98 -3.85
N ASP A 101 -1.38 12.22 -4.30
CA ASP A 101 -1.15 12.61 -5.70
C ASP A 101 0.31 12.51 -6.11
N GLU A 102 1.22 12.97 -5.25
CA GLU A 102 2.66 12.93 -5.51
C GLU A 102 3.18 11.50 -5.46
N ALA A 103 2.79 10.72 -4.45
CA ALA A 103 3.19 9.32 -4.34
C ALA A 103 2.74 8.49 -5.55
N LEU A 104 1.51 8.71 -6.03
CA LEU A 104 0.98 8.06 -7.24
C LEU A 104 1.73 8.54 -8.50
N HIS A 105 2.02 9.84 -8.61
CA HIS A 105 2.80 10.40 -9.72
C HIS A 105 4.19 9.76 -9.84
N LEU A 106 4.92 9.69 -8.72
CA LEU A 106 6.27 9.09 -8.67
C LEU A 106 6.23 7.59 -8.95
N SER A 107 5.20 6.90 -8.47
CA SER A 107 5.03 5.47 -8.72
C SER A 107 4.75 5.19 -10.20
N LEU A 108 3.88 5.98 -10.85
CA LEU A 108 3.65 5.87 -12.30
C LEU A 108 4.90 6.23 -13.10
N MET A 109 5.67 7.23 -12.67
CA MET A 109 6.96 7.57 -13.28
C MET A 109 7.93 6.38 -13.28
N LEU A 110 8.00 5.64 -12.17
CA LEU A 110 8.85 4.45 -12.03
C LEU A 110 8.32 3.26 -12.86
N GLU A 111 7.02 3.01 -12.79
CA GLU A 111 6.39 1.79 -13.31
C GLU A 111 6.11 1.85 -14.80
N GLU A 112 5.55 2.96 -15.28
CA GLU A 112 5.05 3.15 -16.64
C GLU A 112 6.04 3.88 -17.54
N ALA A 113 6.49 3.20 -18.59
CA ALA A 113 7.49 3.72 -19.53
C ALA A 113 7.00 4.92 -20.36
N HIS A 114 5.69 5.02 -20.58
CA HIS A 114 5.07 6.08 -21.38
C HIS A 114 4.41 7.16 -20.52
N TYR A 115 4.53 7.07 -19.18
CA TYR A 115 3.92 8.06 -18.30
C TYR A 115 4.51 9.45 -18.55
N PRO A 116 3.68 10.46 -18.91
CA PRO A 116 4.17 11.77 -19.35
C PRO A 116 4.45 12.69 -18.15
N TYR A 117 5.33 12.28 -17.24
CA TYR A 117 5.56 12.96 -15.96
C TYR A 117 6.04 14.43 -16.08
N TRP A 118 6.58 14.82 -17.24
CA TRP A 118 7.04 16.18 -17.51
C TRP A 118 5.90 17.13 -17.93
N ASP A 119 4.73 16.60 -18.31
CA ASP A 119 3.55 17.38 -18.69
C ASP A 119 2.55 17.35 -17.53
N ASN A 120 2.43 18.45 -16.80
CA ASN A 120 1.53 18.56 -15.65
C ASN A 120 0.06 18.29 -16.01
N ARG A 121 -0.40 18.68 -17.20
CA ARG A 121 -1.78 18.50 -17.61
C ARG A 121 -2.04 17.05 -17.98
N THR A 122 -1.26 16.53 -18.91
CA THR A 122 -1.43 15.15 -19.40
C THR A 122 -1.16 14.13 -18.29
N SER A 123 -0.14 14.36 -17.45
CA SER A 123 0.15 13.48 -16.32
C SER A 123 -0.97 13.47 -15.28
N ARG A 124 -1.69 14.59 -15.10
CA ARG A 124 -2.85 14.67 -14.22
C ARG A 124 -4.04 13.91 -14.80
N GLU A 125 -4.34 14.09 -16.09
CA GLU A 125 -5.40 13.34 -16.78
C GLU A 125 -5.19 11.82 -16.65
N VAL A 126 -3.96 11.35 -16.83
CA VAL A 126 -3.60 9.93 -16.63
C VAL A 126 -3.82 9.49 -15.18
N ARG A 127 -3.40 10.31 -14.19
CA ARG A 127 -3.62 9.98 -12.76
C ARG A 127 -5.09 9.92 -12.42
N ASP A 128 -5.88 10.88 -12.88
CA ASP A 128 -7.32 10.93 -12.60
C ASP A 128 -8.03 9.70 -13.18
N GLY A 129 -7.68 9.26 -14.39
CA GLY A 129 -8.17 7.99 -14.94
C GLY A 129 -7.73 6.78 -14.09
N PHE A 130 -6.46 6.74 -13.71
CA PHE A 130 -5.90 5.64 -12.91
C PHE A 130 -6.52 5.53 -11.51
N ARG A 131 -6.96 6.64 -10.92
CA ARG A 131 -7.65 6.65 -9.60
C ARG A 131 -9.03 6.03 -9.63
N LEU A 132 -9.73 6.21 -10.75
CA LEU A 132 -11.09 5.72 -10.96
C LEU A 132 -11.07 4.25 -11.35
N ARG A 133 -10.13 3.86 -12.22
CA ARG A 133 -9.98 2.48 -12.67
C ARG A 133 -8.50 2.09 -12.71
N PRO A 134 -7.91 1.75 -11.56
CA PRO A 134 -6.50 1.40 -11.50
C PRO A 134 -6.22 0.12 -12.30
N LEU A 135 -5.10 0.13 -13.02
CA LEU A 135 -4.67 -1.04 -13.77
C LEU A 135 -3.98 -2.04 -12.84
N ALA A 136 -4.26 -3.33 -13.05
CA ALA A 136 -3.52 -4.42 -12.42
C ALA A 136 -2.07 -4.46 -12.94
N ASP A 137 -1.18 -5.14 -12.22
CA ASP A 137 0.22 -5.37 -12.60
C ASP A 137 1.12 -4.13 -12.77
N VAL A 138 0.63 -2.91 -12.51
CA VAL A 138 1.43 -1.67 -12.53
C VAL A 138 2.16 -1.43 -11.19
N GLY A 139 2.68 -2.51 -10.60
CA GLY A 139 3.53 -2.48 -9.41
C GLY A 139 3.00 -1.59 -8.28
N LEU A 140 3.87 -0.71 -7.76
CA LEU A 140 3.54 0.19 -6.65
C LEU A 140 2.37 1.13 -6.98
N ALA A 141 2.24 1.59 -8.23
CA ALA A 141 1.17 2.51 -8.61
C ALA A 141 -0.22 1.88 -8.45
N SER A 142 -0.36 0.60 -8.84
CA SER A 142 -1.62 -0.15 -8.67
C SER A 142 -1.99 -0.27 -7.18
N LEU A 143 -1.02 -0.56 -6.31
CA LEU A 143 -1.23 -0.65 -4.87
C LEU A 143 -1.65 0.71 -4.28
N LEU A 144 -0.94 1.79 -4.60
CA LEU A 144 -1.28 3.13 -4.10
C LEU A 144 -2.64 3.63 -4.60
N ALA A 145 -3.07 3.19 -5.77
CA ALA A 145 -4.39 3.53 -6.29
C ALA A 145 -5.52 2.72 -5.64
N GLY A 146 -5.19 1.70 -4.86
CA GLY A 146 -6.17 0.88 -4.12
C GLY A 146 -6.54 -0.42 -4.82
N GLN A 147 -5.86 -0.79 -5.92
CA GLN A 147 -6.15 -2.02 -6.65
C GLN A 147 -5.87 -3.24 -5.77
N TRP A 148 -6.83 -4.14 -5.66
CA TRP A 148 -6.62 -5.43 -5.04
C TRP A 148 -6.09 -6.45 -6.04
N ASP A 149 -4.91 -6.98 -5.71
CA ASP A 149 -4.25 -8.05 -6.43
C ASP A 149 -3.33 -8.78 -5.43
N PRO A 150 -3.64 -10.03 -5.04
CA PRO A 150 -4.67 -10.92 -5.59
C PRO A 150 -6.12 -10.40 -5.42
N PHE A 151 -7.00 -10.83 -6.34
CA PHE A 151 -8.42 -10.52 -6.26
C PHE A 151 -9.03 -11.17 -4.99
N PRO A 152 -9.76 -10.40 -4.15
CA PRO A 152 -10.30 -10.89 -2.90
C PRO A 152 -11.60 -11.69 -3.12
N GLU A 153 -11.86 -12.66 -2.25
CA GLU A 153 -13.12 -13.45 -2.29
C GLU A 153 -14.29 -12.74 -1.60
N PHE A 154 -14.04 -11.58 -0.99
CA PHE A 154 -15.03 -10.71 -0.38
C PHE A 154 -15.02 -9.33 -1.06
N PRO A 155 -16.12 -8.56 -0.98
CA PRO A 155 -16.20 -7.20 -1.49
C PRO A 155 -15.37 -6.21 -0.64
N PRO A 156 -14.17 -5.77 -1.06
CA PRO A 156 -13.35 -4.86 -0.26
C PRO A 156 -13.96 -3.46 -0.20
N ASP A 157 -14.81 -3.10 -1.16
CA ASP A 157 -15.59 -1.86 -1.18
C ASP A 157 -16.59 -1.75 -0.01
N ARG A 158 -16.91 -2.87 0.66
CA ARG A 158 -17.75 -2.89 1.86
C ARG A 158 -16.97 -2.85 3.17
N VAL A 159 -15.67 -3.12 3.13
CA VAL A 159 -14.82 -3.31 4.32
C VAL A 159 -13.78 -2.20 4.46
N PHE A 160 -13.25 -1.73 3.33
CA PHE A 160 -12.01 -0.95 3.27
C PHE A 160 -12.18 0.43 2.62
N VAL A 161 -13.39 0.98 2.67
CA VAL A 161 -13.74 2.27 2.05
C VAL A 161 -13.84 3.35 3.11
N THR A 162 -12.71 3.98 3.41
CA THR A 162 -12.63 5.04 4.43
C THR A 162 -12.87 6.45 3.86
N GLN A 163 -12.63 6.63 2.56
CA GLN A 163 -12.79 7.90 1.83
C GLN A 163 -13.94 7.86 0.82
N GLY A 164 -14.70 6.76 0.77
CA GLY A 164 -15.81 6.60 -0.17
C GLY A 164 -15.38 6.09 -1.56
N ARG A 165 -14.13 5.59 -1.71
CA ARG A 165 -13.67 4.99 -2.96
C ARG A 165 -13.61 3.48 -2.85
N GLY A 166 -14.35 2.78 -3.70
CA GLY A 166 -14.18 1.35 -3.90
C GLY A 166 -15.19 0.80 -4.90
N GLU A 167 -14.78 -0.24 -5.59
CA GLU A 167 -15.62 -0.99 -6.51
C GLU A 167 -15.25 -2.47 -6.40
N TYR A 168 -16.24 -3.35 -6.60
CA TYR A 168 -16.06 -4.80 -6.61
C TYR A 168 -16.87 -5.45 -7.73
N PHE A 169 -16.16 -5.90 -8.76
CA PHE A 169 -16.72 -6.56 -9.94
C PHE A 169 -16.16 -7.98 -10.07
N PRO A 170 -16.81 -8.98 -9.44
CA PRO A 170 -16.31 -10.36 -9.42
C PRO A 170 -16.23 -10.99 -10.82
N ASN A 171 -17.17 -10.67 -11.70
CA ASN A 171 -17.18 -11.18 -13.08
C ASN A 171 -15.98 -10.69 -13.90
N GLU A 172 -15.46 -9.51 -13.59
CA GLU A 172 -14.27 -8.92 -14.24
C GLU A 172 -12.98 -9.22 -13.47
N ARG A 173 -13.08 -9.88 -12.30
CA ARG A 173 -12.00 -10.03 -11.30
C ARG A 173 -11.29 -8.70 -11.02
N PHE A 174 -12.08 -7.64 -10.91
CA PHE A 174 -11.60 -6.27 -10.67
C PHE A 174 -12.16 -5.75 -9.36
N ALA A 175 -11.27 -5.28 -8.49
CA ALA A 175 -11.63 -4.73 -7.20
C ALA A 175 -10.63 -3.66 -6.77
N PHE A 176 -11.12 -2.57 -6.22
CA PHE A 176 -10.28 -1.58 -5.54
C PHE A 176 -10.99 -0.98 -4.34
N ALA A 177 -10.22 -0.47 -3.37
CA ALA A 177 -10.73 0.22 -2.20
C ALA A 177 -9.69 1.25 -1.70
N ASP A 178 -10.04 2.05 -0.69
CA ASP A 178 -9.09 3.00 -0.08
C ASP A 178 -7.91 2.30 0.63
N TRP A 179 -8.08 1.03 0.98
CA TRP A 179 -7.01 0.17 1.47
C TRP A 179 -6.76 -0.99 0.52
N ALA A 180 -5.49 -1.26 0.23
CA ALA A 180 -5.06 -2.39 -0.58
C ALA A 180 -3.78 -3.02 -0.04
N TRP A 181 -3.54 -4.27 -0.41
CA TRP A 181 -2.39 -5.06 0.01
C TRP A 181 -1.76 -5.81 -1.15
N ARG A 182 -0.46 -6.09 -1.01
CA ARG A 182 0.33 -6.96 -1.88
C ARG A 182 1.07 -8.00 -1.06
N PRO A 183 1.02 -9.28 -1.45
CA PRO A 183 1.69 -10.35 -0.74
C PRO A 183 3.20 -10.20 -0.79
N ALA A 184 3.90 -10.77 0.19
CA ALA A 184 5.35 -10.73 0.30
C ALA A 184 6.06 -11.22 -0.97
N ARG A 185 5.48 -12.22 -1.66
CA ARG A 185 5.99 -12.72 -2.94
C ARG A 185 5.96 -11.65 -4.04
N ALA A 186 4.88 -10.87 -4.13
CA ALA A 186 4.78 -9.79 -5.11
C ALA A 186 5.77 -8.66 -4.78
N VAL A 187 5.89 -8.30 -3.50
CA VAL A 187 6.85 -7.29 -3.02
C VAL A 187 8.30 -7.71 -3.32
N ALA A 188 8.65 -8.99 -3.10
CA ALA A 188 9.96 -9.53 -3.46
C ALA A 188 10.22 -9.45 -4.97
N HIS A 189 9.22 -9.78 -5.79
CA HIS A 189 9.34 -9.63 -7.24
C HIS A 189 9.55 -8.17 -7.67
N TRP A 190 8.88 -7.22 -7.01
CA TRP A 190 9.09 -5.79 -7.24
C TRP A 190 10.50 -5.37 -6.87
N GLN A 191 11.01 -5.80 -5.72
CA GLN A 191 12.36 -5.50 -5.26
C GLN A 191 13.43 -6.01 -6.25
N VAL A 192 13.28 -7.22 -6.80
CA VAL A 192 14.21 -7.78 -7.79
C VAL A 192 14.24 -6.95 -9.09
N ASN A 193 13.08 -6.45 -9.52
CA ASN A 193 12.98 -5.66 -10.74
C ASN A 193 13.31 -4.16 -10.56
N LEU A 194 13.37 -3.70 -9.31
CA LEU A 194 13.51 -2.30 -8.98
C LEU A 194 14.76 -1.64 -9.58
N PRO A 195 15.98 -2.24 -9.55
CA PRO A 195 17.15 -1.62 -10.16
C PRO A 195 16.95 -1.29 -11.65
N ARG A 196 16.42 -2.25 -12.41
CA ARG A 196 16.13 -2.06 -13.84
C ARG A 196 15.12 -0.93 -14.09
N LYS A 197 14.09 -0.81 -13.25
CA LYS A 197 13.08 0.26 -13.38
C LYS A 197 13.68 1.65 -13.09
N LEU A 198 14.53 1.75 -12.07
CA LEU A 198 15.21 3.00 -11.70
C LEU A 198 16.24 3.44 -12.75
N GLU A 199 17.04 2.50 -13.27
CA GLU A 199 17.97 2.77 -14.37
C GLU A 199 17.25 3.25 -15.63
N ARG A 200 16.14 2.57 -15.99
CA ARG A 200 15.29 2.97 -17.10
C ARG A 200 14.73 4.38 -16.91
N LEU A 201 14.34 4.74 -15.67
CA LEU A 201 13.86 6.07 -15.37
C LEU A 201 14.94 7.13 -15.61
N LEU A 202 16.16 6.91 -15.12
CA LEU A 202 17.29 7.82 -15.35
C LEU A 202 17.66 7.92 -16.84
N THR A 203 17.62 6.81 -17.57
CA THR A 203 17.85 6.83 -19.02
C THR A 203 16.78 7.64 -19.75
N ARG A 204 15.50 7.49 -19.39
CA ARG A 204 14.40 8.31 -19.94
C ARG A 204 14.61 9.80 -19.67
N GLU A 205 15.08 10.17 -18.48
CA GLU A 205 15.40 11.56 -18.16
C GLU A 205 16.55 12.10 -19.00
N GLN A 206 17.63 11.32 -19.15
CA GLN A 206 18.78 11.68 -19.97
C GLN A 206 18.36 11.93 -21.43
N GLU A 207 17.57 11.03 -22.00
CA GLU A 207 17.05 11.13 -23.37
C GLU A 207 16.13 12.35 -23.55
N ARG A 208 15.17 12.54 -22.63
CA ARG A 208 14.23 13.67 -22.63
C ARG A 208 14.97 15.00 -22.65
N MET A 209 16.05 15.10 -21.87
CA MET A 209 16.86 16.30 -21.74
C MET A 209 17.94 16.45 -22.81
N LYS A 210 18.12 15.44 -23.68
CA LYS A 210 19.16 15.40 -24.71
C LYS A 210 20.57 15.62 -24.14
N LEU A 211 20.82 15.04 -22.96
CA LEU A 211 22.11 15.17 -22.27
C LEU A 211 23.07 14.03 -22.67
N PRO A 212 24.37 14.31 -22.82
CA PRO A 212 25.36 13.27 -23.09
C PRO A 212 25.54 12.31 -21.90
N SER A 213 25.38 12.81 -20.68
CA SER A 213 25.39 12.01 -19.44
C SER A 213 24.65 12.76 -18.31
N LEU A 214 24.28 12.01 -17.27
CA LEU A 214 23.75 12.54 -16.01
C LEU A 214 24.87 12.54 -14.97
N PRO A 215 25.37 13.70 -14.50
CA PRO A 215 26.56 13.77 -13.65
C PRO A 215 26.44 12.97 -12.35
N GLU A 216 25.30 13.04 -11.66
CA GLU A 216 25.09 12.36 -10.37
C GLU A 216 24.24 11.07 -10.47
N ARG A 217 24.22 10.44 -11.66
CA ARG A 217 23.43 9.23 -11.97
C ARG A 217 23.66 8.12 -10.94
N ASP A 218 24.92 7.83 -10.68
CA ASP A 218 25.31 6.67 -9.88
C ASP A 218 25.02 6.89 -8.39
N GLU A 219 25.18 8.13 -7.91
CA GLU A 219 24.85 8.51 -6.54
C GLU A 219 23.35 8.46 -6.28
N VAL A 220 22.52 8.97 -7.22
CA VAL A 220 21.06 8.89 -7.09
C VAL A 220 20.59 7.45 -7.14
N LEU A 221 21.14 6.64 -8.05
CA LEU A 221 20.81 5.22 -8.12
C LEU A 221 21.27 4.49 -6.84
N ALA A 222 22.43 4.82 -6.28
CA ALA A 222 22.92 4.26 -5.03
C ALA A 222 21.98 4.58 -3.85
N TYR A 223 21.49 5.82 -3.76
CA TYR A 223 20.49 6.22 -2.77
C TYR A 223 19.17 5.46 -2.94
N TRP A 224 18.59 5.45 -4.14
CA TRP A 224 17.34 4.73 -4.42
C TRP A 224 17.44 3.22 -4.27
N LEU A 225 18.65 2.64 -4.32
CA LEU A 225 18.87 1.23 -4.05
C LEU A 225 19.21 0.94 -2.58
N GLY A 226 19.31 1.98 -1.74
CA GLY A 226 19.65 1.86 -0.32
C GLY A 226 21.13 1.54 -0.08
N LYS A 227 22.00 1.72 -1.08
CA LYS A 227 23.46 1.65 -0.91
C LYS A 227 23.99 2.89 -0.19
N GLN A 228 23.28 4.01 -0.31
CA GLN A 228 23.52 5.24 0.44
C GLN A 228 22.28 5.58 1.27
N ALA A 229 22.49 6.07 2.49
CA ALA A 229 21.40 6.39 3.42
C ALA A 229 20.78 7.77 3.16
N GLN A 230 21.55 8.72 2.63
CA GLN A 230 21.13 10.09 2.38
C GLN A 230 21.10 10.38 0.87
N PRO A 231 20.17 11.23 0.41
CA PRO A 231 20.16 11.66 -0.98
C PRO A 231 21.44 12.48 -1.27
N PRO A 232 22.03 12.34 -2.48
CA PRO A 232 23.24 13.08 -2.82
C PRO A 232 22.96 14.59 -2.91
N PRO A 233 23.95 15.44 -2.56
CA PRO A 233 23.86 16.87 -2.83
C PRO A 233 23.89 17.08 -4.36
N LEU A 234 22.83 17.67 -4.90
CA LEU A 234 22.73 17.94 -6.33
C LEU A 234 23.57 19.17 -6.65
N THR A 235 24.65 19.01 -7.41
CA THR A 235 25.60 20.11 -7.70
C THR A 235 25.07 21.05 -8.77
N VAL A 236 24.24 20.52 -9.64
CA VAL A 236 23.37 21.23 -10.57
C VAL A 236 21.99 20.60 -10.39
N ALA A 237 20.89 21.36 -10.55
CA ALA A 237 19.56 20.75 -10.56
C ALA A 237 19.61 19.60 -11.56
N PHE A 238 19.60 18.38 -11.06
CA PHE A 238 19.76 17.15 -11.79
C PHE A 238 18.93 17.28 -13.07
N SER A 239 19.58 17.58 -14.20
CA SER A 239 19.03 17.43 -15.53
C SER A 239 17.54 17.83 -15.70
N GLY A 240 17.19 19.11 -15.87
CA GLY A 240 15.84 19.52 -16.34
C GLY A 240 14.60 18.92 -15.67
N LEU A 241 14.74 18.37 -14.46
CA LEU A 241 13.68 18.06 -13.51
C LEU A 241 13.17 19.32 -12.80
N GLY A 242 13.76 20.48 -13.15
CA GLY A 242 13.40 21.78 -12.62
C GLY A 242 13.63 21.89 -11.11
N PRO A 243 12.95 22.82 -10.44
CA PRO A 243 13.11 23.08 -9.01
C PRO A 243 12.70 21.91 -8.10
N ARG A 244 12.01 20.89 -8.63
CA ARG A 244 11.45 19.77 -7.86
C ARG A 244 12.33 18.52 -7.82
N ALA A 245 13.46 18.52 -8.53
CA ALA A 245 14.36 17.37 -8.63
C ALA A 245 14.75 16.76 -7.28
N ALA A 246 15.10 17.61 -6.31
CA ALA A 246 15.50 17.17 -4.97
C ALA A 246 14.37 16.48 -4.20
N ASN A 247 13.13 16.95 -4.37
CA ASN A 247 11.97 16.35 -3.72
C ASN A 247 11.67 14.98 -4.34
N TRP A 248 11.68 14.86 -5.66
CA TRP A 248 11.44 13.58 -6.34
C TRP A 248 12.48 12.53 -5.97
N ILE A 249 13.76 12.91 -5.92
CA ILE A 249 14.83 12.00 -5.51
C ILE A 249 14.55 11.49 -4.09
N ARG A 250 14.24 12.38 -3.16
CA ARG A 250 13.93 12.02 -1.77
C ARG A 250 12.70 11.12 -1.66
N GLU A 251 11.57 11.51 -2.24
CA GLU A 251 10.32 10.79 -2.12
C GLU A 251 10.37 9.41 -2.82
N LEU A 252 10.97 9.33 -4.01
CA LEU A 252 11.18 8.03 -4.66
C LEU A 252 12.15 7.15 -3.85
N GLY A 253 13.16 7.75 -3.20
CA GLY A 253 14.03 7.06 -2.25
C GLY A 253 13.27 6.47 -1.06
N ALA A 254 12.30 7.21 -0.52
CA ALA A 254 11.44 6.76 0.56
C ALA A 254 10.52 5.61 0.11
N LEU A 255 9.77 5.80 -0.99
CA LEU A 255 8.87 4.78 -1.55
C LEU A 255 9.60 3.47 -1.85
N THR A 256 10.74 3.55 -2.54
CA THR A 256 11.56 2.38 -2.84
C THR A 256 12.16 1.76 -1.58
N GLY A 257 12.48 2.58 -0.57
CA GLY A 257 12.92 2.15 0.75
C GLY A 257 11.94 1.20 1.40
N HIS A 258 10.65 1.53 1.38
CA HIS A 258 9.61 0.65 1.94
C HIS A 258 9.47 -0.67 1.17
N ILE A 259 9.58 -0.66 -0.17
CA ILE A 259 9.60 -1.91 -0.95
C ILE A 259 10.78 -2.79 -0.53
N ARG A 260 11.98 -2.21 -0.42
CA ARG A 260 13.19 -2.95 -0.03
C ARG A 260 13.07 -3.51 1.40
N GLN A 261 12.65 -2.69 2.35
CA GLN A 261 12.50 -3.10 3.75
C GLN A 261 11.46 -4.22 3.92
N ALA A 262 10.30 -4.09 3.27
CA ALA A 262 9.28 -5.14 3.28
C ALA A 262 9.79 -6.44 2.65
N ALA A 263 10.47 -6.36 1.49
CA ALA A 263 11.05 -7.53 0.83
C ALA A 263 12.12 -8.23 1.70
N LEU A 264 13.03 -7.47 2.31
CA LEU A 264 14.06 -8.00 3.21
C LEU A 264 13.45 -8.71 4.42
N SER A 265 12.36 -8.15 4.94
CA SER A 265 11.64 -8.69 6.10
C SER A 265 10.64 -9.79 5.71
N LYS A 266 10.53 -10.15 4.43
CA LYS A 266 9.54 -11.10 3.87
C LYS A 266 8.11 -10.74 4.26
N GLN A 267 7.80 -9.45 4.26
CA GLN A 267 6.51 -8.89 4.62
C GLN A 267 5.72 -8.50 3.37
N GLY A 268 4.39 -8.49 3.50
CA GLY A 268 3.51 -7.86 2.54
C GLY A 268 3.60 -6.34 2.64
N LEU A 269 3.01 -5.64 1.68
CA LEU A 269 2.98 -4.19 1.65
C LEU A 269 1.53 -3.72 1.50
N ALA A 270 1.11 -2.81 2.36
CA ALA A 270 -0.23 -2.24 2.33
C ALA A 270 -0.19 -0.74 2.07
N ALA A 271 -1.19 -0.25 1.34
CA ALA A 271 -1.43 1.17 1.12
C ALA A 271 -2.82 1.54 1.65
N LEU A 272 -2.89 2.64 2.41
CA LEU A 272 -4.13 3.24 2.90
C LEU A 272 -4.22 4.69 2.43
N VAL A 273 -5.31 5.05 1.76
CA VAL A 273 -5.65 6.45 1.48
C VAL A 273 -6.45 7.04 2.63
N THR A 274 -6.01 8.20 3.11
CA THR A 274 -6.60 8.89 4.26
C THR A 274 -6.88 10.36 3.98
N LYS A 275 -7.73 10.95 4.83
CA LYS A 275 -8.19 12.33 4.75
C LYS A 275 -7.20 13.34 5.35
N GLY A 276 -5.92 13.29 4.94
CA GLY A 276 -4.88 14.20 5.46
C GLY A 276 -4.47 13.87 6.90
N THR A 277 -3.24 14.22 7.31
CA THR A 277 -2.55 14.08 8.65
C THR A 277 -3.39 14.02 9.95
N SER A 278 -4.33 13.10 10.05
CA SER A 278 -4.93 12.60 11.28
C SER A 278 -4.57 11.15 11.55
N VAL A 279 -3.72 10.54 10.71
CA VAL A 279 -3.15 9.22 10.97
C VAL A 279 -2.12 9.38 12.08
N ARG A 280 -2.41 8.80 13.25
CA ARG A 280 -1.42 8.60 14.31
C ARG A 280 -0.29 7.73 13.75
N ILE A 281 0.81 8.35 13.31
CA ILE A 281 2.12 7.69 13.19
C ILE A 281 2.47 7.13 14.58
#